data_AF-B4FH65-F1
#
_entry.id   AF-B4FH65-F1
#
_cell.length_a   1.000
_cell.length_b   1.000
_cell.length_c   1.000
_cell.angle_alpha   90.00
_cell.angle_beta   90.00
_cell.angle_gamma   90.00
#
_symmetry.space_group_name_H-M   'P 1'
#
loop_
_entity.id
_entity.type
_entity.pdbx_description
1 polymer ?
#
loop_
_entity_poly.entity_id
_entity_poly.type
_entity_poly.pdbx_seq_one_letter_code
_entity_poly.pdbx_strand_id
1 'polypeptide(L)'
;MRRTETSPRSPMVMQVPGSASPSTAPGSTTPQVLLCQNAAEHSHEPSSESELVKHIKSIIKFRSGPISIAEYMEEVLTNPQSGFYINRDVFGESGDFITSPEVSQMFGEMIGVWAMCLWEQMGKPAKVNLIELGPGRGTLLADLLRGSAKFANFTKALSINLVECSPTLQKIQYNTLKCEDEHVGDGKRTVSKICGAPVCWHASLEQVPSGSPTIIIAHEFYDALPIHQFQKASRGWCEKMVDIAEDSL
;
A
#
# COMPACT_ATOMS: atom_id res chain seq x y z
N MET A 1 -54.16 -17.57 20.24
CA MET A 1 -53.37 -17.32 21.47
C MET A 1 -52.04 -18.06 21.31
N ARG A 2 -50.84 -17.51 21.21
CA ARG A 2 -50.28 -16.16 21.05
C ARG A 2 -49.06 -16.36 20.12
N ARG A 3 -48.90 -15.51 19.09
CA ARG A 3 -47.62 -15.35 18.39
C ARG A 3 -46.75 -14.45 19.27
N THR A 4 -45.50 -14.84 19.54
CA THR A 4 -44.50 -13.97 20.16
C THR A 4 -43.54 -13.51 19.07
N GLU A 5 -43.66 -12.25 18.68
CA GLU A 5 -42.76 -11.54 17.78
C GLU A 5 -41.44 -11.24 18.50
N THR A 6 -40.33 -11.66 17.90
CA THR A 6 -38.99 -11.24 18.30
C THR A 6 -38.59 -10.01 17.50
N SER A 7 -38.49 -8.87 18.19
CA SER A 7 -38.01 -7.60 17.64
C SER A 7 -36.49 -7.66 17.39
N PRO A 8 -35.97 -7.11 16.27
CA PRO A 8 -34.52 -6.98 16.06
C PRO A 8 -34.01 -5.74 16.83
N ARG A 9 -33.01 -5.94 17.71
CA ARG A 9 -32.37 -4.86 18.48
C ARG A 9 -31.12 -4.35 17.75
N SER A 10 -31.00 -3.03 17.70
CA SER A 10 -29.96 -2.23 17.03
C SER A 10 -28.52 -2.55 17.47
N PRO A 11 -27.52 -2.33 16.61
CA PRO A 11 -26.10 -2.38 16.99
C PRO A 11 -25.73 -1.23 17.95
N MET A 12 -24.75 -1.50 18.81
CA MET A 12 -24.33 -0.61 19.89
C MET A 12 -23.30 0.41 19.40
N VAL A 13 -23.68 1.68 19.41
CA VAL A 13 -22.82 2.86 19.22
C VAL A 13 -22.20 3.27 20.56
N MET A 14 -20.90 3.56 20.61
CA MET A 14 -20.21 4.00 21.83
C MET A 14 -20.32 5.53 21.98
N GLN A 15 -20.97 6.01 23.05
CA GLN A 15 -21.01 7.43 23.45
C GLN A 15 -19.82 7.78 24.36
N VAL A 16 -19.26 8.98 24.18
CA VAL A 16 -18.14 9.53 24.98
C VAL A 16 -18.70 10.45 26.08
N PRO A 17 -18.21 10.42 27.34
CA PRO A 17 -18.74 11.26 28.42
C PRO A 17 -18.27 12.72 28.33
N GLY A 18 -19.18 13.64 28.67
CA GLY A 18 -18.97 15.08 28.68
C GLY A 18 -18.02 15.59 29.78
N SER A 19 -17.47 16.78 29.52
CA SER A 19 -16.42 17.46 30.28
C SER A 19 -16.85 17.93 31.67
N ALA A 20 -15.98 17.72 32.67
CA ALA A 20 -16.07 18.37 33.98
C ALA A 20 -14.74 19.09 34.30
N SER A 21 -14.85 20.29 34.85
CA SER A 21 -13.77 21.25 35.14
C SER A 21 -12.87 20.83 36.32
N PRO A 22 -11.62 21.31 36.41
CA PRO A 22 -10.64 20.77 37.36
C PRO A 22 -10.61 21.52 38.71
N SER A 23 -10.36 20.78 39.79
CA SER A 23 -9.95 21.32 41.10
C SER A 23 -8.62 20.66 41.52
N THR A 24 -7.75 21.43 42.17
CA THR A 24 -6.32 21.18 42.38
C THR A 24 -5.95 20.54 43.74
N ALA A 25 -4.74 19.95 43.76
CA ALA A 25 -3.82 19.66 44.90
C ALA A 25 -3.59 18.14 45.25
N PRO A 26 -2.44 17.73 45.84
CA PRO A 26 -1.46 16.88 45.13
C PRO A 26 -1.02 15.59 45.87
N GLY A 27 -0.35 14.68 45.13
CA GLY A 27 0.70 13.80 45.66
C GLY A 27 0.39 12.30 45.78
N SER A 28 0.83 11.48 44.80
CA SER A 28 1.47 10.17 45.02
C SER A 28 1.96 9.58 43.70
N THR A 29 3.24 9.19 43.67
CA THR A 29 3.97 8.76 42.47
C THR A 29 3.79 7.25 42.27
N THR A 30 3.18 6.84 41.15
CA THR A 30 3.11 5.43 40.69
C THR A 30 3.64 5.39 39.24
N PRO A 31 4.46 4.42 38.83
CA PRO A 31 5.11 4.46 37.52
C PRO A 31 4.08 4.22 36.40
N GLN A 32 3.89 5.22 35.54
CA GLN A 32 3.06 5.10 34.34
C GLN A 32 3.81 4.32 33.26
N VAL A 33 3.18 3.26 32.78
CA VAL A 33 3.48 2.61 31.51
C VAL A 33 3.25 3.66 30.41
N LEU A 34 4.30 3.96 29.65
CA LEU A 34 4.25 4.93 28.55
C LEU A 34 3.38 4.34 27.43
N LEU A 35 2.06 4.55 27.50
CA LEU A 35 1.19 4.45 26.33
C LEU A 35 1.65 5.54 25.35
N CYS A 36 1.96 5.14 24.12
CA CYS A 36 2.16 6.04 23.00
C CYS A 36 0.99 7.02 22.96
N GLN A 37 1.26 8.28 23.30
CA GLN A 37 0.33 9.37 23.13
C GLN A 37 0.18 9.57 21.61
N ASN A 38 -1.07 9.45 21.13
CA ASN A 38 -1.42 9.77 19.76
C ASN A 38 -0.87 11.17 19.43
N ALA A 39 -0.17 11.27 18.30
CA ALA A 39 0.27 12.55 17.77
C ALA A 39 -0.94 13.49 17.59
N ALA A 40 -0.70 14.76 17.92
CA ALA A 40 -1.69 15.81 18.04
C ALA A 40 -2.55 16.01 16.76
N GLU A 41 -3.86 16.14 17.01
CA GLU A 41 -4.85 16.97 16.31
C GLU A 41 -4.52 17.40 14.86
N HIS A 42 -4.97 16.60 13.89
CA HIS A 42 -5.36 17.17 12.60
C HIS A 42 -6.68 17.93 12.79
N SER A 43 -6.61 19.25 12.90
CA SER A 43 -7.77 20.13 12.88
C SER A 43 -8.45 20.03 11.50
N HIS A 44 -9.48 19.20 11.39
CA HIS A 44 -10.42 19.29 10.28
C HIS A 44 -11.38 20.46 10.56
N GLU A 45 -11.08 21.63 9.99
CA GLU A 45 -12.16 22.60 9.76
C GLU A 45 -13.27 21.91 8.93
N PRO A 46 -14.56 22.25 9.12
CA PRO A 46 -15.66 21.64 8.38
C PRO A 46 -15.62 22.09 6.92
N SER A 47 -14.72 21.46 6.17
CA SER A 47 -14.65 21.52 4.72
C SER A 47 -15.87 20.80 4.15
N SER A 48 -16.40 21.32 3.04
CA SER A 48 -17.41 20.64 2.23
C SER A 48 -17.09 19.14 2.08
N GLU A 49 -18.09 18.27 2.22
CA GLU A 49 -17.89 16.81 2.11
C GLU A 49 -17.13 16.47 0.83
N SER A 50 -15.96 15.83 0.99
CA SER A 50 -15.17 15.32 -0.13
C SER A 50 -16.01 14.35 -0.98
N GLU A 51 -15.79 14.35 -2.30
CA GLU A 51 -16.44 13.41 -3.21
C GLU A 51 -16.23 11.94 -2.79
N LEU A 52 -15.06 11.62 -2.22
CA LEU A 52 -14.77 10.30 -1.67
C LEU A 52 -15.68 9.95 -0.48
N VAL A 53 -15.96 10.91 0.41
CA VAL A 53 -16.88 10.71 1.54
C VAL A 53 -18.30 10.46 1.03
N LYS A 54 -18.75 11.22 0.02
CA LYS A 54 -20.06 11.01 -0.61
C LYS A 54 -20.16 9.63 -1.26
N HIS A 55 -19.11 9.19 -1.94
CA HIS A 55 -19.01 7.86 -2.56
C HIS A 55 -19.11 6.73 -1.51
N ILE A 56 -18.33 6.80 -0.43
CA ILE A 56 -18.36 5.80 0.65
C ILE A 56 -19.73 5.76 1.32
N LYS A 57 -20.33 6.93 1.61
CA LYS A 57 -21.71 7.00 2.13
C LYS A 57 -22.72 6.36 1.17
N SER A 58 -22.53 6.52 -0.14
CA SER A 58 -23.38 5.88 -1.16
C SER A 58 -23.26 4.36 -1.12
N ILE A 59 -22.03 3.82 -1.00
CA ILE A 59 -21.79 2.37 -0.88
C ILE A 59 -22.52 1.78 0.34
N ILE A 60 -22.35 2.40 1.52
CA ILE A 60 -22.96 1.95 2.77
C ILE A 60 -24.49 1.96 2.66
N LYS A 61 -25.07 3.05 2.13
CA LYS A 61 -26.52 3.17 1.91
C LYS A 61 -27.04 2.13 0.91
N PHE A 62 -26.33 1.94 -0.20
CA PHE A 62 -26.71 0.99 -1.24
C PHE A 62 -26.71 -0.45 -0.73
N ARG A 63 -25.71 -0.83 0.07
CA ARG A 63 -25.60 -2.17 0.67
C ARG A 63 -26.51 -2.36 1.90
N SER A 64 -27.18 -1.30 2.36
CA SER A 64 -28.03 -1.32 3.55
C SER A 64 -27.31 -1.86 4.79
N GLY A 65 -26.03 -1.51 4.96
CA GLY A 65 -25.22 -1.99 6.06
C GLY A 65 -23.78 -1.47 6.02
N PRO A 66 -23.06 -1.57 7.15
CA PRO A 66 -21.70 -1.07 7.27
C PRO A 66 -20.74 -1.92 6.43
N ILE A 67 -19.61 -1.32 6.06
CA ILE A 67 -18.54 -1.99 5.29
C ILE A 67 -17.39 -2.38 6.21
N SER A 68 -16.61 -3.39 5.83
CA SER A 68 -15.41 -3.76 6.57
C SER A 68 -14.33 -2.67 6.49
N ILE A 69 -13.36 -2.70 7.40
CA ILE A 69 -12.18 -1.82 7.32
C ILE A 69 -11.39 -2.09 6.03
N ALA A 70 -11.33 -3.34 5.57
CA ALA A 70 -10.65 -3.68 4.32
C ALA A 70 -11.29 -2.97 3.12
N GLU A 71 -12.61 -3.04 2.98
CA GLU A 71 -13.34 -2.36 1.90
C GLU A 71 -13.20 -0.85 1.99
N TYR A 72 -13.23 -0.29 3.20
CA TYR A 72 -12.97 1.13 3.40
C TYR A 72 -11.55 1.52 2.95
N MET A 73 -10.53 0.75 3.33
CA MET A 73 -9.15 0.98 2.90
C MET A 73 -9.00 0.88 1.38
N GLU A 74 -9.60 -0.13 0.76
CA GLU A 74 -9.57 -0.31 -0.69
C GLU A 74 -10.14 0.91 -1.43
N GLU A 75 -11.31 1.41 -1.01
CA GLU A 75 -11.93 2.60 -1.59
C GLU A 75 -11.09 3.86 -1.36
N VAL A 76 -10.56 4.07 -0.16
CA VAL A 76 -9.76 5.29 0.11
C VAL A 76 -8.41 5.27 -0.61
N LEU A 77 -7.79 4.11 -0.77
CA LEU A 77 -6.46 3.99 -1.35
C LEU A 77 -6.47 3.87 -2.88
N THR A 78 -7.37 3.07 -3.44
CA THR A 78 -7.32 2.61 -4.84
C THR A 78 -8.53 2.96 -5.69
N ASN A 79 -9.47 3.77 -5.18
CA ASN A 79 -10.60 4.22 -5.99
C ASN A 79 -10.12 5.00 -7.24
N PRO A 80 -10.55 4.66 -8.46
CA PRO A 80 -10.06 5.30 -9.69
C PRO A 80 -10.27 6.81 -9.75
N GLN A 81 -11.34 7.33 -9.13
CA GLN A 81 -11.72 8.74 -9.22
C GLN A 81 -11.15 9.61 -8.10
N SER A 82 -10.95 9.04 -6.91
CA SER A 82 -10.57 9.81 -5.72
C SER A 82 -9.61 9.10 -4.77
N GLY A 83 -9.16 7.90 -5.12
CA GLY A 83 -8.22 7.11 -4.33
C GLY A 83 -6.88 7.81 -4.19
N PHE A 84 -6.32 7.69 -2.99
CA PHE A 84 -5.11 8.38 -2.58
C PHE A 84 -3.91 8.10 -3.51
N TYR A 85 -3.68 6.85 -3.91
CA TYR A 85 -2.57 6.46 -4.78
C TYR A 85 -2.80 6.72 -6.28
N ILE A 86 -4.03 7.05 -6.68
CA ILE A 86 -4.38 7.25 -8.10
C ILE A 86 -4.38 8.72 -8.48
N ASN A 87 -4.88 9.60 -7.60
CA ASN A 87 -5.17 11.00 -7.95
C ASN A 87 -4.20 12.04 -7.37
N ARG A 88 -3.16 11.62 -6.64
CA ARG A 88 -2.16 12.53 -6.09
C ARG A 88 -0.75 12.09 -6.46
N ASP A 89 0.13 13.05 -6.71
CA ASP A 89 1.59 12.80 -6.81
C ASP A 89 2.14 12.66 -5.38
N VAL A 90 1.93 11.49 -4.78
CA VAL A 90 2.18 11.23 -3.35
C VAL A 90 3.61 10.85 -3.01
N PHE A 91 4.46 10.64 -4.02
CA PHE A 91 5.79 10.07 -3.85
C PHE A 91 6.91 11.07 -4.18
N GLY A 92 7.91 11.20 -3.30
CA GLY A 92 9.14 12.01 -3.49
C GLY A 92 9.26 13.17 -2.48
N GLU A 93 10.33 13.96 -2.54
CA GLU A 93 10.60 15.09 -1.61
C GLU A 93 9.47 16.14 -1.54
N SER A 94 8.66 16.24 -2.59
CA SER A 94 7.51 17.15 -2.68
C SER A 94 6.15 16.47 -2.40
N GLY A 95 6.13 15.17 -2.12
CA GLY A 95 4.94 14.37 -1.84
C GLY A 95 4.77 14.05 -0.35
N ASP A 96 3.64 13.43 0.00
CA ASP A 96 3.31 13.08 1.40
C ASP A 96 4.13 11.86 1.91
N PHE A 97 4.77 11.08 1.03
CA PHE A 97 5.57 9.90 1.37
C PHE A 97 7.04 10.04 0.95
N ILE A 98 7.91 10.19 1.94
CA ILE A 98 9.36 9.97 1.81
C ILE A 98 9.64 8.52 2.22
N THR A 99 9.85 7.64 1.24
CA THR A 99 10.17 6.23 1.48
C THR A 99 11.68 6.01 1.53
N SER A 100 12.16 4.89 2.11
CA SER A 100 13.61 4.62 2.26
C SER A 100 14.44 4.77 0.96
N PRO A 101 13.94 4.35 -0.23
CA PRO A 101 14.61 4.60 -1.50
C PRO A 101 14.75 6.08 -1.88
N GLU A 102 13.80 6.93 -1.47
CA GLU A 102 13.83 8.38 -1.73
C GLU A 102 14.76 9.12 -0.75
N VAL A 103 15.02 8.54 0.44
CA VAL A 103 15.98 9.10 1.42
C VAL A 103 17.42 8.88 0.99
N SER A 104 17.74 7.70 0.45
CA SER A 104 19.11 7.39 0.07
C SER A 104 19.22 6.33 -1.01
N GLN A 105 19.96 6.69 -2.07
CA GLN A 105 20.36 5.78 -3.14
C GLN A 105 21.09 4.51 -2.63
N MET A 106 21.76 4.60 -1.46
CA MET A 106 22.52 3.49 -0.89
C MET A 106 21.60 2.32 -0.55
N PHE A 107 20.34 2.59 -0.20
CA PHE A 107 19.38 1.54 0.10
C PHE A 107 19.16 0.63 -1.12
N GLY A 108 18.81 1.22 -2.28
CA GLY A 108 18.61 0.45 -3.50
C GLY A 108 19.87 -0.25 -4.00
N GLU A 109 21.04 0.40 -3.89
CA GLU A 109 22.32 -0.24 -4.23
C GLU A 109 22.59 -1.49 -3.39
N MET A 110 22.32 -1.44 -2.08
CA MET A 110 22.48 -2.58 -1.18
C MET A 110 21.51 -3.73 -1.50
N ILE A 111 20.27 -3.42 -1.89
CA ILE A 111 19.33 -4.43 -2.38
C ILE A 111 19.83 -5.05 -3.69
N GLY A 112 20.51 -4.28 -4.55
CA GLY A 112 21.16 -4.80 -5.76
C GLY A 112 22.29 -5.78 -5.47
N VAL A 113 23.13 -5.49 -4.47
CA VAL A 113 24.16 -6.42 -4.01
C VAL A 113 23.52 -7.68 -3.44
N TRP A 114 22.47 -7.55 -2.62
CA TRP A 114 21.73 -8.69 -2.08
C TRP A 114 21.14 -9.58 -3.19
N ALA A 115 20.47 -8.99 -4.18
CA ALA A 115 19.87 -9.73 -5.29
C ALA A 115 20.92 -10.47 -6.13
N MET A 116 22.07 -9.85 -6.36
CA MET A 116 23.20 -10.48 -7.05
C MET A 116 23.74 -11.68 -6.24
N CYS A 117 23.99 -11.51 -4.93
CA CYS A 117 24.44 -12.59 -4.06
C CYS A 117 23.44 -13.76 -4.05
N LEU A 118 22.14 -13.46 -4.01
CA LEU A 118 21.09 -14.48 -4.04
C LEU A 118 21.08 -15.23 -5.37
N TRP A 119 21.25 -14.54 -6.50
CA TRP A 119 21.41 -15.17 -7.82
C TRP A 119 22.65 -16.08 -7.88
N GLU A 120 23.76 -15.70 -7.25
CA GLU A 120 24.94 -16.57 -7.16
C GLU A 120 24.65 -17.83 -6.34
N GLN A 121 23.95 -17.69 -5.21
CA GLN A 121 23.52 -18.81 -4.36
C GLN A 121 22.54 -19.75 -5.07
N MET A 122 21.74 -19.23 -6.02
CA MET A 122 20.88 -20.03 -6.91
C MET A 122 21.67 -20.83 -7.96
N GLY A 123 23.00 -20.73 -8.00
CA GLY A 123 23.84 -21.42 -8.98
C GLY A 123 23.98 -20.68 -10.30
N LYS A 124 23.81 -19.35 -10.30
CA LYS A 124 23.98 -18.48 -11.48
C LYS A 124 23.12 -18.90 -12.68
N PRO A 125 21.79 -19.05 -12.49
CA PRO A 125 20.90 -19.46 -13.57
C PRO A 125 21.00 -18.46 -14.74
N ALA A 126 20.92 -18.98 -15.97
CA ALA A 126 21.01 -18.18 -17.19
C ALA A 126 19.86 -17.17 -17.36
N LYS A 127 18.74 -17.43 -16.68
CA LYS A 127 17.59 -16.52 -16.59
C LYS A 127 17.08 -16.50 -15.15
N VAL A 128 16.79 -15.30 -14.64
CA VAL A 128 16.17 -15.07 -13.33
C VAL A 128 15.15 -13.96 -13.45
N ASN A 129 13.96 -14.16 -12.88
CA ASN A 129 12.97 -13.11 -12.76
C ASN A 129 13.31 -12.23 -11.56
N LEU A 130 13.25 -10.91 -11.74
CA LEU A 130 13.24 -9.95 -10.66
C LEU A 130 11.87 -9.30 -10.65
N ILE A 131 11.09 -9.58 -9.60
CA ILE A 131 9.74 -9.06 -9.42
C ILE A 131 9.78 -7.98 -8.34
N GLU A 132 9.15 -6.84 -8.62
CA GLU A 132 8.87 -5.83 -7.60
C GLU A 132 7.36 -5.60 -7.50
N LEU A 133 6.83 -5.73 -6.28
CA LEU A 133 5.43 -5.49 -5.95
C LEU A 133 5.24 -4.04 -5.52
N GLY A 134 4.37 -3.29 -6.22
CA GLY A 134 4.11 -1.89 -5.93
C GLY A 134 5.38 -1.03 -5.97
N PRO A 135 6.07 -0.93 -7.11
CA PRO A 135 7.38 -0.26 -7.22
C PRO A 135 7.32 1.27 -7.04
N GLY A 136 6.12 1.86 -6.82
CA GLY A 136 5.93 3.30 -6.69
C GLY A 136 6.46 4.06 -7.91
N ARG A 137 7.46 4.92 -7.72
CA ARG A 137 8.12 5.68 -8.81
C ARG A 137 9.15 4.86 -9.59
N GLY A 138 9.49 3.65 -9.14
CA GLY A 138 10.56 2.82 -9.68
C GLY A 138 11.97 3.19 -9.19
N THR A 139 12.09 4.07 -8.20
CA THR A 139 13.37 4.58 -7.66
C THR A 139 14.22 3.46 -7.07
N LEU A 140 13.60 2.60 -6.25
CA LEU A 140 14.28 1.43 -5.65
C LEU A 140 14.93 0.56 -6.74
N LEU A 141 14.14 0.19 -7.76
CA LEU A 141 14.64 -0.62 -8.86
C LEU A 141 15.73 0.10 -9.65
N ALA A 142 15.58 1.40 -9.94
CA ALA A 142 16.59 2.15 -10.67
C ALA A 142 17.95 2.13 -9.96
N ASP A 143 17.96 2.33 -8.63
CA ASP A 143 19.17 2.26 -7.83
C ASP A 143 19.73 0.84 -7.72
N LEU A 144 18.86 -0.17 -7.58
CA LEU A 144 19.22 -1.58 -7.62
C LEU A 144 19.95 -1.93 -8.93
N LEU A 145 19.39 -1.54 -10.07
CA LEU A 145 19.97 -1.81 -11.39
C LEU A 145 21.28 -1.04 -11.58
N ARG A 146 21.37 0.21 -11.11
CA ARG A 146 22.60 1.00 -11.15
C ARG A 146 23.70 0.40 -10.28
N GLY A 147 23.37 -0.03 -9.06
CA GLY A 147 24.30 -0.67 -8.13
C GLY A 147 24.78 -2.03 -8.63
N SER A 148 23.94 -2.76 -9.36
CA SER A 148 24.26 -4.08 -9.91
C SER A 148 24.85 -4.06 -11.33
N ALA A 149 24.92 -2.90 -11.99
CA ALA A 149 25.37 -2.76 -13.38
C ALA A 149 26.78 -3.33 -13.66
N LYS A 150 27.67 -3.36 -12.66
CA LYS A 150 29.02 -3.93 -12.78
C LYS A 150 29.02 -5.46 -12.87
N PHE A 151 27.95 -6.12 -12.42
CA PHE A 151 27.82 -7.58 -12.44
C PHE A 151 27.17 -8.05 -13.74
N ALA A 152 27.91 -7.96 -14.85
CA ALA A 152 27.37 -8.18 -16.20
C ALA A 152 26.67 -9.54 -16.41
N ASN A 153 27.12 -10.60 -15.73
CA ASN A 153 26.48 -11.92 -15.83
C ASN A 153 25.11 -11.95 -15.15
N PHE A 154 24.98 -11.29 -14.00
CA PHE A 154 23.73 -11.15 -13.28
C PHE A 154 22.75 -10.30 -14.10
N THR A 155 23.16 -9.11 -14.55
CA THR A 155 22.26 -8.21 -15.29
C THR A 155 21.79 -8.78 -16.61
N LYS A 156 22.61 -9.56 -17.32
CA LYS A 156 22.21 -10.29 -18.53
C LYS A 156 21.19 -11.41 -18.28
N ALA A 157 21.16 -11.98 -17.07
CA ALA A 157 20.22 -13.02 -16.70
C ALA A 157 18.86 -12.45 -16.26
N LEU A 158 18.78 -11.15 -15.95
CA LEU A 158 17.57 -10.53 -15.42
C LEU A 158 16.43 -10.49 -16.43
N SER A 159 15.23 -10.77 -15.95
CA SER A 159 13.95 -10.39 -16.56
C SER A 159 13.14 -9.64 -15.51
N ILE A 160 12.92 -8.35 -15.72
CA ILE A 160 12.27 -7.47 -14.74
C ILE A 160 10.75 -7.53 -14.95
N ASN A 161 10.01 -7.74 -13.87
CA ASN A 161 8.56 -7.79 -13.86
C ASN A 161 8.03 -6.89 -12.74
N LEU A 162 7.28 -5.86 -13.10
CA LEU A 162 6.71 -4.91 -12.15
C LEU A 162 5.23 -5.21 -11.97
N VAL A 163 4.78 -5.42 -10.74
CA VAL A 163 3.36 -5.61 -10.42
C VAL A 163 2.80 -4.27 -9.99
N GLU A 164 2.07 -3.61 -10.91
CA GLU A 164 1.55 -2.26 -10.78
C GLU A 164 0.25 -2.13 -11.59
N CYS A 165 -0.83 -1.69 -10.95
CA CYS A 165 -2.13 -1.52 -11.60
C CYS A 165 -2.35 -0.10 -12.15
N SER A 166 -1.63 0.91 -11.66
CA SER A 166 -1.81 2.32 -12.03
C SER A 166 -1.09 2.67 -13.35
N PRO A 167 -1.81 3.01 -14.44
CA PRO A 167 -1.17 3.40 -15.70
C PRO A 167 -0.27 4.64 -15.58
N THR A 168 -0.61 5.54 -14.65
CA THR A 168 0.18 6.74 -14.35
C THR A 168 1.54 6.36 -13.76
N LEU A 169 1.56 5.47 -12.76
CA LEU A 169 2.80 5.00 -12.15
C LEU A 169 3.62 4.15 -13.13
N GLN A 170 2.99 3.30 -13.95
CA GLN A 170 3.68 2.56 -15.01
C GLN A 170 4.45 3.51 -15.95
N LYS A 171 3.85 4.64 -16.33
CA LYS A 171 4.51 5.66 -17.16
C LYS A 171 5.67 6.34 -16.44
N ILE A 172 5.53 6.65 -15.15
CA ILE A 172 6.62 7.21 -14.33
C ILE A 172 7.78 6.21 -14.28
N GLN A 173 7.50 4.96 -13.93
CA GLN A 173 8.49 3.88 -13.86
C GLN A 173 9.20 3.65 -15.19
N TYR A 174 8.47 3.68 -16.31
CA TYR A 174 9.06 3.59 -17.65
C TYR A 174 10.14 4.67 -17.87
N ASN A 175 9.87 5.91 -17.46
CA ASN A 175 10.82 7.00 -17.57
C ASN A 175 11.98 6.86 -16.56
N THR A 176 11.68 6.55 -15.30
CA THR A 176 12.68 6.36 -14.23
C THR A 176 13.70 5.28 -14.58
N LEU A 177 13.23 4.16 -15.15
CA LEU A 177 14.05 3.04 -15.58
C LEU A 177 14.73 3.27 -16.94
N LYS A 178 14.52 4.44 -17.56
CA LYS A 178 15.03 4.80 -18.88
C LYS A 178 14.69 3.72 -19.91
N CYS A 179 13.43 3.33 -19.94
CA CYS A 179 12.98 2.26 -20.82
C CYS A 179 12.95 2.73 -22.28
N GLU A 180 13.31 1.80 -23.17
CA GLU A 180 13.15 1.96 -24.61
C GLU A 180 12.50 0.71 -25.18
N ASP A 181 11.75 0.92 -26.26
CA ASP A 181 11.09 -0.13 -26.98
C ASP A 181 11.91 -0.58 -28.17
N GLU A 182 12.39 -1.82 -28.11
CA GLU A 182 13.13 -2.46 -29.19
C GLU A 182 12.18 -3.32 -30.04
N HIS A 183 12.35 -3.24 -31.36
CA HIS A 183 11.67 -4.14 -32.29
C HIS A 183 12.43 -5.47 -32.32
N VAL A 184 11.72 -6.57 -32.03
CA VAL A 184 12.27 -7.92 -32.05
C VAL A 184 11.36 -8.77 -32.93
N GLY A 185 11.74 -8.91 -34.21
CA GLY A 185 10.89 -9.54 -35.22
C GLY A 185 9.60 -8.73 -35.44
N ASP A 186 8.45 -9.41 -35.42
CA ASP A 186 7.12 -8.78 -35.50
C ASP A 186 6.63 -8.25 -34.13
N GLY A 187 7.43 -8.43 -33.07
CA GLY A 187 7.10 -8.04 -31.71
C GLY A 187 7.81 -6.78 -31.23
N LYS A 188 7.31 -6.24 -30.12
CA LYS A 188 7.87 -5.10 -29.39
C LYS A 188 8.30 -5.57 -28.01
N ARG A 189 9.54 -5.25 -27.60
CA ARG A 189 10.06 -5.57 -26.27
C ARG A 189 10.59 -4.30 -25.62
N THR A 190 10.13 -4.02 -24.41
CA THR A 190 10.65 -2.91 -23.60
C THR A 190 11.88 -3.36 -22.82
N VAL A 191 12.94 -2.56 -22.84
CA VAL A 191 14.19 -2.81 -22.12
C VAL A 191 14.61 -1.59 -21.32
N SER A 192 15.19 -1.78 -20.13
CA SER A 192 15.79 -0.68 -19.36
C SER A 192 17.19 -0.36 -19.88
N LYS A 193 17.47 0.90 -20.23
CA LYS A 193 18.83 1.32 -20.63
C LYS A 193 19.85 1.33 -19.50
N ILE A 194 19.43 1.19 -18.25
CA ILE A 194 20.35 1.15 -17.11
C ILE A 194 21.24 -0.10 -17.19
N CYS A 195 20.67 -1.24 -17.59
CA CYS A 195 21.38 -2.52 -17.60
C CYS A 195 21.12 -3.41 -18.84
N GLY A 196 20.18 -3.02 -19.72
CA GLY A 196 19.79 -3.78 -20.90
C GLY A 196 18.80 -4.91 -20.63
N ALA A 197 18.31 -5.06 -19.40
CA ALA A 197 17.34 -6.10 -19.05
C ALA A 197 15.94 -5.78 -19.60
N PRO A 198 15.18 -6.79 -20.06
CA PRO A 198 13.78 -6.63 -20.44
C PRO A 198 12.91 -6.28 -19.24
N VAL A 199 11.91 -5.42 -19.45
CA VAL A 199 10.97 -4.93 -18.42
C VAL A 199 9.53 -5.16 -18.89
N CYS A 200 8.71 -5.75 -18.02
CA CYS A 200 7.28 -5.93 -18.24
C CYS A 200 6.49 -5.44 -17.03
N TRP A 201 5.28 -4.92 -17.26
CA TRP A 201 4.32 -4.55 -16.23
C TRP A 201 3.14 -5.52 -16.23
N HIS A 202 2.68 -5.85 -15.03
CA HIS A 202 1.60 -6.79 -14.78
C HIS A 202 0.60 -6.18 -13.80
N ALA A 203 -0.69 -6.41 -14.01
CA ALA A 203 -1.72 -5.90 -13.11
C ALA A 203 -1.80 -6.71 -11.81
N SER A 204 -1.34 -7.97 -11.83
CA SER A 204 -1.32 -8.85 -10.67
C SER A 204 -0.14 -9.81 -10.73
N LEU A 205 0.22 -10.40 -9.58
CA LEU A 205 1.34 -11.32 -9.49
C LEU A 205 1.11 -12.61 -10.30
N GLU A 206 -0.15 -13.04 -10.44
CA GLU A 206 -0.55 -14.25 -11.16
C GLU A 206 -0.27 -14.15 -12.67
N GLN A 207 -0.15 -12.93 -13.21
CA GLN A 207 0.17 -12.69 -14.62
C GLN A 207 1.67 -12.82 -14.92
N VAL A 208 2.51 -12.82 -13.88
CA VAL A 208 3.96 -12.92 -14.06
C VAL A 208 4.34 -14.34 -14.54
N PRO A 209 5.15 -14.48 -15.61
CA PRO A 209 5.55 -15.79 -16.12
C PRO A 209 6.25 -16.66 -15.08
N SER A 210 5.74 -17.88 -14.88
CA SER A 210 6.31 -18.89 -13.99
C SER A 210 7.37 -19.76 -14.67
N GLY A 211 8.06 -20.60 -13.89
CA GLY A 211 9.02 -21.58 -14.41
C GLY A 211 10.48 -21.11 -14.53
N SER A 212 10.80 -19.90 -14.09
CA SER A 212 12.19 -19.43 -13.92
C SER A 212 12.49 -19.16 -12.44
N PRO A 213 13.74 -19.32 -11.98
CA PRO A 213 14.17 -18.85 -10.66
C PRO A 213 13.76 -17.38 -10.48
N THR A 214 13.24 -17.03 -9.31
CA THR A 214 12.58 -15.73 -9.10
C THR A 214 13.03 -15.11 -7.78
N ILE A 215 13.37 -13.82 -7.85
CA ILE A 215 13.63 -12.94 -6.70
C ILE A 215 12.46 -11.96 -6.64
N ILE A 216 11.83 -11.83 -5.47
CA ILE A 216 10.67 -10.95 -5.26
C ILE A 216 11.04 -9.90 -4.22
N ILE A 217 10.75 -8.64 -4.52
CA ILE A 217 10.93 -7.49 -3.65
C ILE A 217 9.55 -6.86 -3.41
N ALA A 218 9.25 -6.55 -2.14
CA ALA A 218 8.00 -5.95 -1.72
C ALA A 218 8.29 -4.95 -0.58
N HIS A 219 8.80 -3.79 -0.95
CA HIS A 219 9.21 -2.75 -0.01
C HIS A 219 8.06 -1.76 0.21
N GLU A 220 7.60 -1.60 1.46
CA GLU A 220 6.43 -0.76 1.80
C GLU A 220 5.19 -1.09 0.95
N PHE A 221 5.02 -2.39 0.66
CA PHE A 221 3.88 -2.90 -0.10
C PHE A 221 2.79 -3.46 0.82
N TYR A 222 3.18 -4.25 1.82
CA TYR A 222 2.23 -4.99 2.68
C TYR A 222 1.49 -4.11 3.68
N ASP A 223 2.08 -3.00 4.10
CA ASP A 223 1.46 -2.00 4.99
C ASP A 223 0.36 -1.20 4.29
N ALA A 224 0.40 -1.11 2.96
CA ALA A 224 -0.65 -0.50 2.15
C ALA A 224 -1.81 -1.46 1.78
N LEU A 225 -1.71 -2.76 2.12
CA LEU A 225 -2.76 -3.72 1.79
C LEU A 225 -3.98 -3.56 2.72
N PRO A 226 -5.22 -3.69 2.19
CA PRO A 226 -6.42 -3.70 3.00
C PRO A 226 -6.38 -4.75 4.11
N ILE A 227 -6.74 -4.35 5.34
CA ILE A 227 -6.77 -5.24 6.50
C ILE A 227 -8.17 -5.40 7.08
N HIS A 228 -8.48 -6.60 7.55
CA HIS A 228 -9.63 -6.85 8.41
C HIS A 228 -9.23 -6.67 9.87
N GLN A 229 -10.03 -5.95 10.64
CA GLN A 229 -9.81 -5.79 12.08
C GLN A 229 -10.89 -6.52 12.86
N PHE A 230 -10.49 -7.33 13.83
CA PHE A 230 -11.39 -8.05 14.71
C PHE A 230 -11.24 -7.59 16.16
N GLN A 231 -12.36 -7.55 16.87
CA GLN A 231 -12.43 -7.23 18.29
C GLN A 231 -13.11 -8.38 19.05
N LYS A 232 -12.48 -8.80 20.15
CA LYS A 232 -13.06 -9.81 21.05
C LYS A 232 -14.20 -9.18 21.85
N ALA A 233 -15.41 -9.70 21.69
CA ALA A 233 -16.60 -9.33 22.45
C ALA A 233 -17.10 -10.52 23.30
N SER A 234 -18.12 -10.28 24.13
CA SER A 234 -18.76 -11.32 24.95
C SER A 234 -19.32 -12.49 24.13
N ARG A 235 -19.75 -12.23 22.89
CA ARG A 235 -20.25 -13.23 21.93
C ARG A 235 -19.17 -13.89 21.06
N GLY A 236 -17.89 -13.56 21.26
CA GLY A 236 -16.77 -14.04 20.44
C GLY A 236 -16.10 -12.92 19.63
N TRP A 237 -15.28 -13.32 18.64
CA TRP A 237 -14.64 -12.37 17.72
C TRP A 237 -15.67 -11.75 16.80
N CYS A 238 -15.71 -10.42 16.80
CA CYS A 238 -16.56 -9.64 15.91
C CYS A 238 -15.66 -8.80 15.01
N GLU A 239 -15.99 -8.71 13.73
CA GLU A 239 -15.32 -7.80 12.82
C GLU A 239 -15.69 -6.35 13.15
N LYS A 240 -14.72 -5.44 13.05
CA LYS A 240 -14.96 -4.00 13.10
C LYS A 240 -15.38 -3.51 11.73
N MET A 241 -16.41 -2.68 11.73
CA MET A 241 -17.03 -2.16 10.53
C MET A 241 -17.03 -0.62 10.55
N VAL A 242 -17.11 -0.02 9.37
CA VAL A 242 -17.26 1.42 9.14
C VAL A 242 -18.70 1.70 8.74
N ASP A 243 -19.34 2.64 9.43
CA ASP A 243 -20.72 3.05 9.17
C ASP A 243 -20.84 4.59 9.18
N ILE A 244 -21.99 5.09 8.73
CA ILE A 244 -22.36 6.49 8.82
C ILE A 244 -22.74 6.78 10.27
N ALA A 245 -22.08 7.77 10.88
CA ALA A 245 -22.48 8.26 12.20
C ALA A 245 -23.93 8.76 12.13
N GLU A 246 -24.77 8.30 13.05
CA GLU A 246 -26.08 8.92 13.26
C GLU A 246 -25.82 10.33 13.81
N ASP A 247 -26.26 11.37 13.09
CA ASP A 247 -26.29 12.72 13.63
C ASP A 247 -27.10 12.67 14.93
N SER A 248 -26.41 12.89 16.05
CA SER A 248 -27.06 12.95 17.36
C SER A 248 -27.97 14.18 17.35
N LEU A 249 -29.26 13.96 17.14
CA LEU A 249 -30.33 14.95 17.30
C LEU A 249 -30.40 15.45 18.75
#